data_AF-A0A318Z451-F1
#
_entry.id   AF-A0A318Z451-F1
#
_cell.length_a   1.000
_cell.length_b   1.000
_cell.length_c   1.000
_cell.angle_alpha   90.00
_cell.angle_beta   90.00
_cell.angle_gamma   90.00
#
_symmetry.space_group_name_H-M   'P 1'
#
loop_
_entity.id
_entity.type
_entity.pdbx_description
1 polymer ?
#
loop_
_entity_poly.entity_id
_entity_poly.type
_entity_poly.pdbx_seq_one_letter_code
_entity_poly.pdbx_strand_id
1 'polypeptide(L)'
;MDKPEVKEYQEYCPPGVKRVIASGGSAWIGEVYVTTVLEYPHAPEDTDTSRLETERRLLEIVGPHEHIIKVKRCTDNRWLYLERAINGNLDDYYLRPAHPHPPPSLEQRLTWCQEIAEAVTWVHSRGVIHCDIQPRNILLDEMLRAKLADFQGKHLSEDGTVLLEGWSGEPCRFYCPRRDPFDADVQTDLFALGCTIYFIMMGHDMFPDIADGDNAWFEKVEHRFATQQFPEDKHACSDITRKCWHKE
;
A
#
# COMPACT_ATOMS: atom_id res chain seq x y z
N MET A 1 -16.53 27.86 -4.34
CA MET A 1 -15.95 26.51 -4.27
C MET A 1 -17.13 25.57 -4.14
N ASP A 2 -17.45 24.84 -5.19
CA ASP A 2 -18.48 23.81 -5.11
C ASP A 2 -18.07 22.79 -4.05
N LYS A 3 -19.02 22.38 -3.21
CA LYS A 3 -18.79 21.27 -2.29
C LYS A 3 -18.40 20.06 -3.13
N PRO A 4 -17.36 19.30 -2.76
CA PRO A 4 -17.05 18.05 -3.46
C PRO A 4 -18.31 17.18 -3.44
N GLU A 5 -18.73 16.74 -4.62
CA GLU A 5 -19.87 15.84 -4.78
C GLU A 5 -19.46 14.48 -4.20
N VAL A 6 -20.00 14.15 -3.03
CA VAL A 6 -19.76 12.85 -2.39
C VAL A 6 -20.57 11.83 -3.16
N LYS A 7 -19.89 10.98 -3.94
CA LYS A 7 -20.50 9.81 -4.57
C LYS A 7 -20.56 8.67 -3.56
N GLU A 8 -21.76 8.29 -3.17
CA GLU A 8 -22.00 7.08 -2.39
C GLU A 8 -22.20 5.90 -3.35
N TYR A 9 -21.34 4.89 -3.22
CA TYR A 9 -21.46 3.64 -3.96
C TYR A 9 -22.15 2.58 -3.12
N GLN A 10 -23.02 1.78 -3.75
CA GLN A 10 -23.61 0.61 -3.11
C GLN A 10 -22.79 -0.64 -3.47
N GLU A 11 -22.47 -1.44 -2.46
CA GLU A 11 -21.80 -2.73 -2.66
C GLU A 11 -22.62 -3.62 -3.61
N TYR A 12 -21.92 -4.25 -4.56
CA TYR A 12 -22.51 -5.24 -5.45
C TYR A 12 -21.54 -6.41 -5.69
N CYS A 13 -22.08 -7.56 -6.04
CA CYS A 13 -21.31 -8.76 -6.36
C CYS A 13 -21.52 -9.14 -7.84
N PRO A 14 -20.52 -8.93 -8.71
CA PRO A 14 -20.55 -9.46 -10.07
C PRO A 14 -20.68 -10.99 -10.10
N PRO A 15 -21.07 -11.58 -11.25
CA PRO A 15 -21.14 -13.04 -11.40
C PRO A 15 -19.84 -13.73 -10.98
N GLY A 16 -19.94 -14.69 -10.05
CA GLY A 16 -18.81 -15.44 -9.51
C GLY A 16 -18.17 -14.84 -8.26
N VAL A 17 -18.49 -13.60 -7.89
CA VAL A 17 -18.11 -13.01 -6.60
C VAL A 17 -19.09 -13.50 -5.52
N LYS A 18 -18.57 -14.06 -4.44
CA LYS A 18 -19.36 -14.59 -3.31
C LYS A 18 -19.78 -13.49 -2.34
N ARG A 19 -18.87 -12.55 -2.07
CA ARG A 19 -19.06 -11.39 -1.19
C ARG A 19 -17.94 -10.38 -1.42
N VAL A 20 -18.21 -9.11 -1.10
CA VAL A 20 -17.18 -8.08 -0.92
C VAL A 20 -16.43 -8.38 0.38
N ILE A 21 -15.11 -8.24 0.36
CA ILE A 21 -14.24 -8.43 1.53
C ILE A 21 -13.41 -7.19 1.87
N ALA A 22 -13.23 -6.28 0.92
CA ALA A 22 -12.60 -4.99 1.14
C ALA A 22 -13.04 -3.99 0.05
N SER A 23 -12.72 -2.71 0.29
CA SER A 23 -12.87 -1.62 -0.67
C SER A 23 -11.59 -0.80 -0.69
N GLY A 24 -11.01 -0.61 -1.86
CA GLY A 24 -9.91 0.32 -2.10
C GLY A 24 -10.44 1.70 -2.51
N GLY A 25 -9.53 2.64 -2.77
CA GLY A 25 -9.89 4.00 -3.20
C GLY A 25 -10.53 4.07 -4.59
N SER A 26 -10.50 2.98 -5.38
CA SER A 26 -11.04 2.95 -6.74
C SER A 26 -11.82 1.68 -7.12
N ALA A 27 -11.84 0.68 -6.25
CA ALA A 27 -12.40 -0.62 -6.57
C ALA A 27 -12.91 -1.36 -5.33
N TRP A 28 -13.85 -2.29 -5.56
CA TRP A 28 -14.23 -3.33 -4.62
C TRP A 28 -13.31 -4.53 -4.76
N ILE A 29 -13.03 -5.21 -3.65
CA ILE A 29 -12.35 -6.51 -3.62
C ILE A 29 -13.35 -7.59 -3.23
N GLY A 30 -13.64 -8.49 -4.15
CA GLY A 30 -14.61 -9.56 -4.01
C GLY A 30 -13.96 -10.94 -3.90
N GLU A 31 -14.41 -11.75 -2.96
CA GLU A 31 -13.97 -13.15 -2.83
C GLU A 31 -14.58 -13.99 -3.96
N VAL A 32 -13.75 -14.63 -4.79
CA VAL A 32 -14.19 -15.57 -5.84
C VAL A 32 -13.93 -17.01 -5.40
N TYR A 33 -12.68 -17.30 -5.06
CA TYR A 33 -12.24 -18.60 -4.54
C TYR A 33 -11.42 -18.41 -3.27
N VAL A 34 -11.08 -19.50 -2.58
CA VAL A 34 -10.25 -19.46 -1.37
C VAL A 34 -8.93 -18.72 -1.64
N THR A 35 -8.33 -18.93 -2.80
CA THR A 35 -7.03 -18.35 -3.17
C THR A 35 -7.14 -17.17 -4.14
N THR A 36 -8.35 -16.71 -4.50
CA THR A 36 -8.53 -15.72 -5.58
C THR A 36 -9.57 -14.67 -5.20
N VAL A 37 -9.21 -13.40 -5.39
CA VAL A 37 -10.13 -12.26 -5.35
C VAL A 37 -10.33 -11.68 -6.75
N LEU A 38 -11.44 -10.97 -6.92
CA LEU A 38 -11.68 -10.09 -8.05
C LEU A 38 -11.64 -8.65 -7.56
N GLU A 39 -10.87 -7.82 -8.23
CA GLU A 39 -10.88 -6.38 -8.07
C GLU A 39 -11.63 -5.74 -9.23
N TYR A 40 -12.63 -4.93 -8.91
CA TYR A 40 -13.61 -4.42 -9.87
C TYR A 40 -14.16 -3.04 -9.46
N PRO A 41 -14.65 -2.22 -10.41
CA PRO A 41 -15.06 -0.83 -10.15
C PRO A 41 -16.17 -0.71 -9.11
N HIS A 42 -16.24 0.45 -8.45
CA HIS A 42 -17.24 0.72 -7.42
C HIS A 42 -18.69 0.70 -7.93
N ALA A 43 -18.91 0.95 -9.22
CA ALA A 43 -20.20 0.85 -9.88
C ALA A 43 -20.11 0.03 -11.19
N PRO A 44 -21.11 -0.81 -11.53
CA PRO A 44 -21.11 -1.60 -12.76
C PRO A 44 -21.04 -0.77 -14.04
N GLU A 45 -21.60 0.43 -14.01
CA GLU A 45 -21.60 1.41 -15.10
C GLU A 45 -20.32 2.24 -15.18
N ASP A 46 -19.45 2.14 -14.17
CA ASP A 46 -18.17 2.82 -14.20
C ASP A 46 -17.26 2.17 -15.26
N THR A 47 -17.00 2.95 -16.30
CA THR A 47 -16.14 2.54 -17.42
C THR A 47 -14.72 3.04 -17.25
N ASP A 48 -14.46 3.91 -16.26
CA ASP A 48 -13.12 4.40 -15.96
C ASP A 48 -12.33 3.34 -15.19
N THR A 49 -11.73 2.46 -15.96
CA THR A 49 -10.84 1.40 -15.47
C THR A 49 -9.37 1.81 -15.57
N SER A 50 -9.08 3.11 -15.67
CA SER A 50 -7.71 3.62 -15.85
C SER A 50 -6.79 3.23 -14.70
N ARG A 51 -7.29 3.29 -13.46
CA ARG A 51 -6.53 2.88 -12.26
C ARG A 51 -6.20 1.39 -12.26
N LEU A 52 -7.20 0.53 -12.45
CA LEU A 52 -7.01 -0.93 -12.55
C LEU A 52 -6.07 -1.32 -13.70
N GLU A 53 -6.21 -0.66 -14.85
CA GLU A 53 -5.32 -0.91 -15.99
C GLU A 53 -3.89 -0.48 -15.70
N THR A 54 -3.71 0.62 -14.97
CA THR A 54 -2.37 1.11 -14.60
C THR A 54 -1.72 0.20 -13.58
N GLU A 55 -2.45 -0.20 -12.54
CA GLU A 55 -2.00 -1.18 -11.55
C GLU A 55 -1.57 -2.49 -12.21
N ARG A 56 -2.42 -3.04 -13.10
CA ARG A 56 -2.09 -4.25 -13.88
C ARG A 56 -0.77 -4.09 -14.63
N ARG A 57 -0.57 -2.95 -15.30
CA ARG A 57 0.64 -2.68 -16.07
C ARG A 57 1.87 -2.56 -15.18
N LEU A 58 1.75 -1.90 -14.02
CA LEU A 58 2.82 -1.82 -13.03
C LEU A 58 3.20 -3.22 -12.50
N LEU A 59 2.22 -4.04 -12.12
CA LEU A 59 2.44 -5.43 -11.69
C LEU A 59 3.09 -6.28 -12.80
N GLU A 60 2.74 -6.07 -14.06
CA GLU A 60 3.37 -6.75 -15.20
C GLU A 60 4.83 -6.34 -15.41
N ILE A 61 5.14 -5.04 -15.27
CA ILE A 61 6.51 -4.51 -15.35
C ILE A 61 7.36 -5.07 -14.21
N VAL A 62 6.81 -5.07 -12.99
CA VAL A 62 7.49 -5.60 -11.80
C VAL A 62 7.74 -7.11 -11.96
N GLY A 63 6.78 -7.83 -12.52
CA GLY A 63 6.85 -9.27 -12.72
C GLY A 63 6.69 -10.06 -11.42
N PRO A 64 6.74 -11.40 -11.49
CA PRO A 64 6.46 -12.26 -10.35
C PRO A 64 7.55 -12.18 -9.27
N HIS A 65 7.13 -12.07 -8.02
CA HIS A 65 7.97 -12.12 -6.82
C HIS A 65 7.19 -12.77 -5.67
N GLU A 66 7.87 -13.45 -4.74
CA GLU A 66 7.21 -14.17 -3.63
C GLU A 66 6.39 -13.23 -2.74
N HIS A 67 6.93 -12.04 -2.46
CA HIS A 67 6.35 -11.03 -1.57
C HIS A 67 5.55 -9.93 -2.29
N ILE A 68 5.04 -10.20 -3.50
CA ILE A 68 4.19 -9.27 -4.27
C ILE A 68 2.90 -9.98 -4.67
N ILE A 69 1.79 -9.25 -4.64
CA ILE A 69 0.48 -9.80 -5.01
C ILE A 69 0.48 -10.22 -6.48
N LYS A 70 0.08 -11.48 -6.72
CA LYS A 70 0.08 -12.04 -8.07
C LYS A 70 -1.20 -11.71 -8.83
N VAL A 71 -1.04 -11.15 -10.03
CA VAL A 71 -2.11 -11.12 -11.05
C VAL A 71 -2.30 -12.53 -11.61
N LYS A 72 -3.51 -13.08 -11.45
CA LYS A 72 -3.89 -14.40 -11.98
C LYS A 72 -4.47 -14.32 -13.39
N ARG A 73 -5.32 -13.33 -13.64
CA ARG A 73 -5.88 -13.02 -14.97
C ARG A 73 -6.48 -11.61 -14.98
N CYS A 74 -6.63 -11.06 -16.17
CA CYS A 74 -7.40 -9.84 -16.42
C CYS A 74 -8.61 -10.18 -17.30
N THR A 75 -9.75 -9.50 -17.12
CA THR A 75 -10.92 -9.63 -18.01
C THR A 75 -10.85 -8.65 -19.17
N ASP A 76 -11.70 -8.83 -20.18
CA ASP A 76 -11.84 -7.86 -21.29
C ASP A 76 -12.27 -6.47 -20.78
N ASN A 77 -12.99 -6.42 -19.66
CA ASN A 77 -13.39 -5.18 -18.98
C ASN A 77 -12.32 -4.66 -18.00
N ARG A 78 -11.09 -5.16 -18.08
CA ARG A 78 -9.93 -4.77 -17.25
C ARG A 78 -10.06 -5.03 -15.75
N TRP A 79 -10.97 -5.91 -15.34
CA TRP A 79 -11.07 -6.33 -13.95
C TRP A 79 -9.99 -7.35 -13.62
N LEU A 80 -9.41 -7.26 -12.43
CA LEU A 80 -8.24 -8.03 -12.06
C LEU A 80 -8.61 -9.19 -11.16
N TYR A 81 -8.27 -10.41 -11.57
CA TYR A 81 -8.25 -11.53 -10.65
C TYR A 81 -6.86 -11.60 -10.03
N LEU A 82 -6.80 -11.38 -8.73
CA LEU A 82 -5.56 -11.42 -7.97
C LEU A 82 -5.52 -12.66 -7.09
N GLU A 83 -4.32 -13.07 -6.68
CA GLU A 83 -4.20 -14.02 -5.58
C GLU A 83 -4.80 -13.43 -4.30
N ARG A 84 -5.26 -14.31 -3.40
CA ARG A 84 -5.83 -13.91 -2.13
C ARG A 84 -4.88 -14.23 -1.00
N ALA A 85 -4.44 -13.18 -0.32
CA ALA A 85 -3.84 -13.25 0.99
C ALA A 85 -4.95 -13.38 2.04
N ILE A 86 -5.17 -14.60 2.54
CA ILE A 86 -6.39 -14.94 3.29
C ILE A 86 -6.46 -14.33 4.69
N ASN A 87 -5.33 -13.89 5.24
CA ASN A 87 -5.22 -13.33 6.60
C ASN A 87 -5.32 -11.80 6.63
N GLY A 88 -5.79 -11.18 5.55
CA GLY A 88 -6.04 -9.74 5.50
C GLY A 88 -4.74 -8.92 5.39
N ASN A 89 -4.79 -7.68 5.86
CA ASN A 89 -3.64 -6.75 5.87
C ASN A 89 -3.09 -6.54 7.28
N LEU A 90 -1.89 -5.95 7.38
CA LEU A 90 -1.26 -5.67 8.68
C LEU A 90 -2.02 -4.66 9.53
N ASP A 91 -2.70 -3.68 8.92
CA ASP A 91 -3.51 -2.70 9.65
C ASP A 91 -4.62 -3.40 10.46
N ASP A 92 -5.39 -4.26 9.80
CA ASP A 92 -6.42 -5.10 10.41
C ASP A 92 -5.82 -6.11 11.40
N TYR A 93 -4.64 -6.68 11.11
CA TYR A 93 -3.98 -7.62 12.01
C TYR A 93 -3.71 -7.00 13.39
N TYR A 94 -3.22 -5.76 13.42
CA TYR A 94 -2.86 -5.07 14.66
C TYR A 94 -4.04 -4.33 15.31
N LEU A 95 -4.85 -3.63 14.52
CA LEU A 95 -5.80 -2.65 15.04
C LEU A 95 -7.20 -3.23 15.25
N ARG A 96 -7.54 -4.38 14.62
CA ARG A 96 -8.84 -5.00 14.80
C ARG A 96 -8.89 -5.74 16.15
N PRO A 97 -9.78 -5.35 17.09
CA PRO A 97 -9.81 -5.91 18.44
C PRO A 97 -10.05 -7.44 18.53
N ALA A 98 -10.58 -8.04 17.47
CA ALA A 98 -10.93 -9.45 17.40
C ALA A 98 -10.28 -10.14 16.19
N HIS A 99 -9.05 -9.75 15.83
CA HIS A 99 -8.28 -10.47 14.83
C HIS A 99 -8.07 -11.94 15.27
N PRO A 100 -8.25 -12.95 14.39
CA PRO A 100 -8.23 -14.36 14.78
C PRO A 100 -6.84 -14.87 15.19
N HIS A 101 -5.77 -14.17 14.80
CA HIS A 101 -4.40 -14.52 15.14
C HIS A 101 -3.94 -13.79 16.41
N PRO A 102 -3.08 -14.41 17.24
CA PRO A 102 -2.50 -13.76 18.40
C PRO A 102 -1.58 -12.59 18.01
N PRO A 103 -1.23 -11.69 18.94
CA PRO A 103 -0.19 -10.70 18.71
C PRO A 103 1.09 -11.36 18.18
N PRO A 104 1.79 -10.74 17.20
CA PRO A 104 2.89 -11.39 16.52
C PRO A 104 4.14 -11.35 17.38
N SER A 105 4.91 -12.45 17.35
CA SER A 105 6.21 -12.54 18.00
C SER A 105 7.22 -11.57 17.38
N LEU A 106 8.31 -11.28 18.08
CA LEU A 106 9.40 -10.48 17.52
C LEU A 106 9.98 -11.10 16.24
N GLU A 107 10.11 -12.42 16.21
CA GLU A 107 10.60 -13.16 15.03
C GLU A 107 9.68 -12.97 13.83
N GLN A 108 8.35 -13.02 14.04
CA GLN A 108 7.39 -12.79 12.97
C GLN A 108 7.42 -11.35 12.46
N ARG A 109 7.60 -10.37 13.36
CA ARG A 109 7.76 -8.95 13.00
C ARG A 109 9.01 -8.72 12.17
N LEU A 110 10.14 -9.29 12.58
CA LEU A 110 11.40 -9.22 11.83
C LEU A 110 11.27 -9.87 10.46
N THR A 111 10.56 -11.01 10.40
CA THR A 111 10.24 -11.70 9.14
C THR A 111 9.48 -10.77 8.20
N TRP A 112 8.36 -10.18 8.65
CA TRP A 112 7.60 -9.24 7.82
C TRP A 112 8.44 -8.05 7.35
N CYS A 113 9.25 -7.46 8.23
CA CYS A 113 10.13 -6.36 7.84
C CYS A 113 11.12 -6.77 6.73
N GLN A 114 11.69 -7.97 6.81
CA GLN A 114 12.59 -8.49 5.80
C GLN A 114 11.86 -8.71 4.46
N GLU A 115 10.71 -9.39 4.48
CA GLU A 115 9.95 -9.72 3.27
C GLU A 115 9.49 -8.47 2.51
N ILE A 116 9.04 -7.44 3.23
CA ILE A 116 8.60 -6.18 2.61
C ILE A 116 9.81 -5.43 2.05
N ALA A 117 10.96 -5.43 2.75
CA ALA A 117 12.18 -4.84 2.22
C ALA A 117 12.65 -5.55 0.94
N GLU A 118 12.54 -6.88 0.87
CA GLU A 118 12.82 -7.67 -0.34
C GLU A 118 11.84 -7.33 -1.47
N ALA A 119 10.54 -7.19 -1.18
CA ALA A 119 9.53 -6.76 -2.15
C ALA A 119 9.84 -5.37 -2.71
N VAL A 120 10.11 -4.38 -1.86
CA VAL A 120 10.42 -3.00 -2.27
C VAL A 120 11.70 -2.95 -3.09
N THR A 121 12.74 -3.69 -2.67
CA THR A 121 13.99 -3.82 -3.45
C THR A 121 13.72 -4.36 -4.85
N TRP A 122 12.86 -5.39 -4.96
CA TRP A 122 12.48 -5.94 -6.25
C TRP A 122 11.73 -4.92 -7.12
N VAL A 123 10.73 -4.23 -6.56
CA VAL A 123 9.96 -3.17 -7.25
C VAL A 123 10.89 -2.09 -7.79
N HIS A 124 11.81 -1.58 -6.97
CA HIS A 124 12.77 -0.54 -7.38
C HIS A 124 13.75 -1.03 -8.44
N SER A 125 14.18 -2.31 -8.38
CA SER A 125 15.04 -2.91 -9.40
C SER A 125 14.40 -2.98 -10.80
N ARG A 126 13.07 -2.81 -10.86
CA ARG A 126 12.26 -2.79 -12.09
C ARG A 126 11.93 -1.37 -12.55
N GLY A 127 12.52 -0.34 -11.93
CA GLY A 127 12.27 1.06 -12.25
C GLY A 127 10.90 1.56 -11.78
N VAL A 128 10.21 0.83 -10.89
CA VAL A 128 8.89 1.23 -10.39
C VAL A 128 9.05 1.89 -9.02
N ILE A 129 8.34 3.00 -8.81
CA ILE A 129 8.11 3.62 -7.50
C ILE A 129 6.65 3.35 -7.12
N HIS A 130 6.42 2.77 -5.94
CA HIS A 130 5.12 2.26 -5.52
C HIS A 130 4.20 3.35 -4.97
N CYS A 131 4.74 4.36 -4.28
CA CYS A 131 3.99 5.51 -3.76
C CYS A 131 2.85 5.17 -2.78
N ASP A 132 2.77 3.94 -2.24
CA ASP A 132 1.70 3.54 -1.30
C ASP A 132 2.11 2.38 -0.38
N ILE A 133 3.36 2.42 0.09
CA ILE A 133 3.87 1.44 1.05
C ILE A 133 3.32 1.80 2.43
N GLN A 134 2.32 1.04 2.87
CA GLN A 134 1.67 1.21 4.16
C GLN A 134 1.10 -0.13 4.68
N PRO A 135 0.83 -0.28 6.00
CA PRO A 135 0.31 -1.52 6.58
C PRO A 135 -0.96 -2.06 5.93
N ARG A 136 -1.83 -1.18 5.40
CA ARG A 136 -3.06 -1.56 4.68
C ARG A 136 -2.78 -2.34 3.40
N ASN A 137 -1.63 -2.09 2.77
CA ASN A 137 -1.21 -2.67 1.49
C ASN A 137 -0.19 -3.80 1.67
N ILE A 138 0.12 -4.17 2.92
CA ILE A 138 0.87 -5.38 3.23
C ILE A 138 -0.11 -6.47 3.63
N LEU A 139 -0.40 -7.35 2.69
CA LEU A 139 -1.30 -8.47 2.88
C LEU A 139 -0.58 -9.70 3.45
N LEU A 140 -1.31 -10.56 4.16
CA LEU A 140 -0.79 -11.77 4.77
C LEU A 140 -1.40 -13.02 4.15
N ASP A 141 -0.55 -13.87 3.58
CA ASP A 141 -0.97 -15.14 3.00
C ASP A 141 -1.32 -16.20 4.06
N GLU A 142 -1.63 -17.42 3.63
CA GLU A 142 -2.01 -18.54 4.50
C GLU A 142 -0.93 -18.94 5.53
N MET A 143 0.33 -18.66 5.23
CA MET A 143 1.49 -18.91 6.09
C MET A 143 1.90 -17.68 6.90
N LEU A 144 1.09 -16.61 6.89
CA LEU A 144 1.40 -15.30 7.47
C LEU A 144 2.68 -14.68 6.87
N ARG A 145 2.96 -14.94 5.59
CA ARG A 145 4.03 -14.29 4.84
C ARG A 145 3.49 -13.00 4.21
N ALA A 146 4.32 -11.96 4.19
CA ALA A 146 3.93 -10.64 3.70
C ALA A 146 3.91 -10.59 2.16
N LYS A 147 2.90 -9.90 1.63
CA LYS A 147 2.73 -9.59 0.20
C LYS A 147 2.35 -8.13 0.02
N LEU A 148 3.19 -7.39 -0.70
CA LEU A 148 2.90 -6.02 -1.11
C LEU A 148 1.83 -6.01 -2.22
N ALA A 149 0.82 -5.16 -2.08
CA ALA A 149 -0.34 -5.04 -2.97
C ALA A 149 -0.70 -3.57 -3.22
N ASP A 150 -1.73 -3.33 -4.04
CA ASP A 150 -2.25 -1.98 -4.38
C ASP A 150 -1.19 -1.12 -5.09
N PHE A 151 -0.83 -1.54 -6.30
CA PHE A 151 0.22 -0.89 -7.07
C PHE A 151 -0.30 0.39 -7.72
N GLN A 152 -0.13 1.50 -7.02
CA GLN A 152 -0.12 2.84 -7.58
C GLN A 152 1.32 3.33 -7.82
N GLY A 153 1.49 4.59 -8.21
CA GLY A 153 2.81 5.19 -8.42
C GLY A 153 3.22 5.25 -9.88
N LYS A 154 4.51 5.05 -10.19
CA LYS A 154 5.03 5.30 -11.54
C LYS A 154 6.17 4.37 -11.96
N HIS A 155 6.30 4.18 -13.27
CA HIS A 155 7.44 3.47 -13.88
C HIS A 155 8.37 4.50 -14.54
N LEU A 156 9.66 4.38 -14.25
CA LEU A 156 10.73 5.24 -14.72
C LEU A 156 11.65 4.48 -15.67
N SER A 157 12.12 5.13 -16.73
CA SER A 157 13.28 4.67 -17.51
C SER A 157 14.58 4.85 -16.72
N GLU A 158 15.68 4.28 -17.21
CA GLU A 158 17.01 4.42 -16.62
C GLU A 158 17.48 5.88 -16.52
N ASP A 159 16.99 6.78 -17.38
CA ASP A 159 17.30 8.21 -17.36
C ASP A 159 16.33 9.04 -16.49
N GLY A 160 15.37 8.39 -15.81
CA GLY A 160 14.39 9.04 -14.93
C GLY A 160 13.14 9.57 -15.64
N THR A 161 12.96 9.30 -16.94
CA THR A 161 11.73 9.68 -17.65
C THR A 161 10.55 8.83 -17.18
N VAL A 162 9.39 9.46 -16.92
CA VAL A 162 8.16 8.75 -16.56
C VAL A 162 7.59 8.01 -17.78
N LEU A 163 7.60 6.68 -17.74
CA LEU A 163 7.06 5.79 -18.78
C LEU A 163 5.61 5.38 -18.54
N LEU A 164 5.18 5.38 -17.28
CA LEU A 164 3.81 5.13 -16.85
C LEU A 164 3.52 5.93 -15.58
N GLU A 165 2.46 6.71 -15.58
CA GLU A 165 1.97 7.44 -14.41
C GLU A 165 0.68 6.77 -13.90
N GLY A 166 0.68 6.40 -12.63
CA GLY A 166 -0.34 5.62 -11.95
C GLY A 166 -0.69 6.17 -10.59
N TRP A 167 -0.62 7.50 -10.44
CA TRP A 167 -0.88 8.27 -9.23
C TRP A 167 0.24 8.16 -8.18
N SER A 168 1.02 9.23 -8.09
CA SER A 168 2.13 9.39 -7.15
C SER A 168 1.72 10.16 -5.88
N GLY A 169 0.77 9.62 -5.12
CA GLY A 169 0.29 10.26 -3.89
C GLY A 169 0.20 9.31 -2.70
N GLU A 170 1.11 9.46 -1.74
CA GLU A 170 1.13 8.68 -0.52
C GLU A 170 0.06 9.15 0.49
N PRO A 171 -0.45 8.26 1.36
CA PRO A 171 -1.31 8.66 2.47
C PRO A 171 -0.56 9.54 3.47
N CYS A 172 -1.30 10.37 4.22
CA CYS A 172 -0.70 11.46 5.00
C CYS A 172 0.46 11.04 5.92
N ARG A 173 0.35 9.89 6.60
CA ARG A 173 1.38 9.40 7.56
C ARG A 173 2.64 8.84 6.90
N PHE A 174 2.55 8.49 5.63
CA PHE A 174 3.61 7.84 4.85
C PHE A 174 4.22 8.81 3.82
N TYR A 175 3.63 9.99 3.67
CA TYR A 175 4.14 11.04 2.79
C TYR A 175 5.51 11.55 3.24
N CYS A 176 6.45 11.55 2.31
CA CYS A 176 7.77 12.15 2.48
C CYS A 176 7.79 13.58 1.90
N PRO A 177 7.90 14.64 2.73
CA PRO A 177 7.87 16.03 2.27
C PRO A 177 8.92 16.37 1.20
N ARG A 178 8.46 17.11 0.19
CA ARG A 178 9.22 17.50 -1.00
C ARG A 178 8.59 18.70 -1.70
N ARG A 179 9.35 19.31 -2.62
CA ARG A 179 8.93 20.54 -3.33
C ARG A 179 7.72 20.33 -4.22
N ASP A 180 7.72 19.25 -4.99
CA ASP A 180 6.58 18.83 -5.79
C ASP A 180 5.97 17.58 -5.14
N PRO A 181 4.75 17.67 -4.57
CA PRO A 181 4.09 16.54 -3.89
C PRO A 181 3.92 15.31 -4.78
N PHE A 182 3.92 15.46 -6.11
CA PHE A 182 3.72 14.34 -7.03
C PHE A 182 5.04 13.79 -7.61
N ASP A 183 6.18 14.42 -7.29
CA ASP A 183 7.49 13.96 -7.75
C ASP A 183 8.09 12.92 -6.79
N ALA A 184 7.43 11.77 -6.68
CA ALA A 184 7.89 10.65 -5.87
C ALA A 184 9.16 9.99 -6.44
N ASP A 185 10.01 9.44 -5.59
CA ASP A 185 11.23 8.75 -5.98
C ASP A 185 11.54 7.56 -5.05
N VAL A 186 12.71 6.94 -5.20
CA VAL A 186 13.13 5.84 -4.33
C VAL A 186 13.12 6.25 -2.85
N GLN A 187 13.53 7.48 -2.53
CA GLN A 187 13.60 7.96 -1.15
C GLN A 187 12.21 8.14 -0.54
N THR A 188 11.19 8.45 -1.34
CA THR A 188 9.81 8.57 -0.84
C THR A 188 9.24 7.22 -0.45
N ASP A 189 9.49 6.17 -1.27
CA ASP A 189 9.15 4.79 -0.92
C ASP A 189 9.93 4.29 0.31
N LEU A 190 11.23 4.60 0.40
CA LEU A 190 12.04 4.21 1.57
C LEU A 190 11.56 4.87 2.86
N PHE A 191 11.11 6.13 2.79
CA PHE A 191 10.49 6.80 3.92
C PHE A 191 9.23 6.06 4.39
N ALA A 192 8.31 5.77 3.45
CA ALA A 192 7.08 5.02 3.71
C ALA A 192 7.35 3.60 4.25
N LEU A 193 8.39 2.94 3.75
CA LEU A 193 8.90 1.67 4.28
C LEU A 193 9.36 1.81 5.73
N GLY A 194 10.08 2.88 6.09
CA GLY A 194 10.49 3.16 7.46
C GLY A 194 9.30 3.31 8.41
N CYS A 195 8.26 4.06 8.00
CA CYS A 195 7.00 4.18 8.73
C CYS A 195 6.30 2.83 8.90
N THR A 196 6.30 1.99 7.87
CA THR A 196 5.69 0.65 7.89
C THR A 196 6.46 -0.32 8.80
N ILE A 197 7.80 -0.31 8.76
CA ILE A 197 8.65 -1.10 9.68
C ILE A 197 8.41 -0.67 11.12
N TYR A 198 8.30 0.63 11.38
CA TYR A 198 7.96 1.14 12.71
C TYR A 198 6.61 0.60 13.18
N PHE A 199 5.57 0.67 12.34
CA PHE A 199 4.25 0.13 12.64
C PHE A 199 4.31 -1.37 12.98
N ILE A 200 5.03 -2.17 12.18
CA ILE A 200 5.23 -3.60 12.44
C ILE A 200 5.91 -3.83 13.80
N MET A 201 6.88 -3.00 14.17
CA MET A 201 7.64 -3.19 15.40
C MET A 201 6.88 -2.74 16.65
N MET A 202 6.11 -1.67 16.55
CA MET A 202 5.43 -1.04 17.68
C MET A 202 3.97 -1.48 17.82
N GLY A 203 3.34 -1.88 16.72
CA GLY A 203 1.91 -2.23 16.66
C GLY A 203 0.97 -1.02 16.68
N HIS A 204 1.46 0.17 16.37
CA HIS A 204 0.67 1.40 16.23
C HIS A 204 1.33 2.35 15.24
N ASP A 205 0.55 3.32 14.75
CA ASP A 205 1.03 4.37 13.85
C ASP A 205 2.20 5.17 14.44
N MET A 206 3.10 5.60 13.55
CA MET A 206 4.19 6.53 13.86
C MET A 206 3.67 7.91 14.30
N PHE A 207 2.62 8.39 13.63
CA PHE A 207 1.98 9.68 13.89
C PHE A 207 0.47 9.49 14.12
N PRO A 208 0.05 9.03 15.31
CA PRO A 208 -1.36 8.73 15.59
C PRO A 208 -2.25 9.98 15.62
N ASP A 209 -1.67 11.18 15.75
CA ASP A 209 -2.35 12.48 15.74
C ASP A 209 -2.56 13.08 14.33
N ILE A 210 -2.06 12.40 13.30
CA ILE A 210 -2.22 12.78 11.89
C ILE A 210 -3.21 11.79 11.29
N ALA A 211 -4.24 12.28 10.59
CA ALA A 211 -5.23 11.44 9.93
C ALA A 211 -5.57 12.03 8.57
N ASP A 212 -5.89 11.16 7.60
CA ASP A 212 -6.32 11.59 6.28
C ASP A 212 -7.59 12.46 6.39
N GLY A 213 -7.61 13.56 5.64
CA GLY A 213 -8.72 14.50 5.62
C GLY A 213 -8.71 15.56 6.75
N ASP A 214 -7.75 15.55 7.67
CA ASP A 214 -7.58 16.64 8.63
C ASP A 214 -7.08 17.92 7.92
N ASN A 215 -7.68 19.07 8.20
CA ASN A 215 -7.44 20.33 7.49
C ASN A 215 -5.97 20.81 7.49
N ALA A 216 -5.15 20.32 8.42
CA ALA A 216 -3.75 20.70 8.57
C ALA A 216 -2.80 19.50 8.56
N TRP A 217 -3.21 18.34 8.01
CA TRP A 217 -2.36 17.15 8.02
C TRP A 217 -1.03 17.42 7.30
N PHE A 218 -1.08 18.13 6.17
CA PHE A 218 0.09 18.40 5.34
C PHE A 218 1.11 19.25 6.10
N GLU A 219 0.67 20.36 6.71
CA GLU A 219 1.52 21.23 7.52
C GLU A 219 2.07 20.51 8.75
N LYS A 220 1.30 19.61 9.38
CA LYS A 220 1.78 18.79 10.52
C LYS A 220 2.90 17.85 10.09
N VAL A 221 2.75 17.17 8.95
CA VAL A 221 3.77 16.26 8.41
C VAL A 221 5.02 17.04 8.01
N GLU A 222 4.86 18.14 7.27
CA GLU A 222 5.97 19.01 6.88
C GLU A 222 6.72 19.56 8.10
N HIS A 223 6.00 20.04 9.11
CA HIS A 223 6.60 20.58 10.33
C HIS A 223 7.42 19.52 11.07
N ARG A 224 6.88 18.31 11.26
CA ARG A 224 7.60 17.21 11.93
C ARG A 224 8.85 16.81 11.17
N PHE A 225 8.76 16.69 9.85
CA PHE A 225 9.91 16.34 9.03
C PHE A 225 10.99 17.44 9.06
N ALA A 226 10.59 18.71 8.90
CA ALA A 226 11.49 19.86 8.95
C ALA A 226 12.21 20.00 10.31
N THR A 227 11.54 19.57 11.39
CA THR A 227 12.09 19.58 12.75
C THR A 227 12.70 18.25 13.19
N GLN A 228 12.77 17.24 12.31
CA GLN A 228 13.23 15.88 12.59
C GLN A 228 12.56 15.23 13.82
N GLN A 229 11.28 15.55 14.04
CA GLN A 229 10.48 15.00 15.13
C GLN A 229 9.95 13.61 14.77
N PHE A 230 10.84 12.63 14.78
CA PHE A 230 10.52 11.21 14.64
C PHE A 230 10.41 10.53 16.01
N PRO A 231 9.66 9.41 16.14
CA PRO A 231 9.61 8.66 17.39
C PRO A 231 10.99 8.18 17.85
N GLU A 232 11.22 8.23 19.16
CA GLU A 232 12.46 7.77 19.79
C GLU A 232 12.35 6.35 20.39
N ASP A 233 11.20 5.69 20.18
CA ASP A 233 10.94 4.34 20.67
C ASP A 233 11.99 3.35 20.17
N LYS A 234 12.54 2.56 21.12
CA LYS A 234 13.56 1.56 20.82
C LYS A 234 12.91 0.23 20.46
N HIS A 235 13.26 -0.29 19.30
CA HIS A 235 12.84 -1.60 18.79
C HIS A 235 13.97 -2.25 18.00
N ALA A 236 13.78 -3.51 17.59
CA ALA A 236 14.84 -4.30 16.93
C ALA A 236 15.33 -3.73 15.58
N CYS A 237 14.57 -2.81 14.98
CA CYS A 237 14.87 -2.20 13.68
C CYS A 237 15.10 -0.68 13.75
N SER A 238 15.33 -0.11 14.93
CA SER A 238 15.43 1.36 15.11
C SER A 238 16.49 2.00 14.23
N ASP A 239 17.62 1.33 14.00
CA ASP A 239 18.68 1.87 13.14
C ASP A 239 18.25 1.92 11.67
N ILE A 240 17.47 0.95 11.21
CA ILE A 240 16.97 0.88 9.83
C ILE A 240 15.86 1.92 9.61
N THR A 241 14.88 1.99 10.53
CA THR A 241 13.80 2.98 10.44
C THR A 241 14.34 4.40 10.43
N ARG A 242 15.32 4.69 11.28
CA ARG A 242 16.00 6.00 11.29
C ARG A 242 16.66 6.30 9.95
N LYS A 243 17.42 5.38 9.37
CA LYS A 243 18.05 5.59 8.04
C LYS A 243 17.03 5.90 6.96
N CYS A 244 15.92 5.15 6.93
CA CYS A 244 14.80 5.41 6.03
C CYS A 244 14.25 6.85 6.17
N TRP A 245 14.08 7.33 7.39
CA TRP A 245 13.55 8.68 7.64
C TRP A 245 14.53 9.80 7.33
N HIS A 246 15.82 9.57 7.57
CA HIS A 246 16.88 10.54 7.34
C HIS A 246 17.48 10.49 5.94
N LYS A 247 17.01 9.58 5.07
CA LYS A 247 17.48 9.41 3.68
C LYS A 247 18.98 9.05 3.62
N GLU A 248 19.42 8.16 4.53
CA GLU A 248 20.81 7.68 4.69
C GLU A 248 21.05 6.29 4.09
#